data_AF-A0A0F9GG02-F1
#
_entry.id   AF-A0A0F9GG02-F1
#
_cell.length_a   1.000
_cell.length_b   1.000
_cell.length_c   1.000
_cell.angle_alpha   90.00
_cell.angle_beta   90.00
_cell.angle_gamma   90.00
#
_symmetry.space_group_name_H-M   'P 1'
#
loop_
_entity.id
_entity.type
_entity.pdbx_description
1 polymer ?
#
loop_
_entity_poly.entity_id
_entity_poly.type
_entity_poly.pdbx_seq_one_letter_code
_entity_poly.pdbx_strand_id
1 'polypeptide(L)'
;MNAPTSTVLAPPPPKRLEDMKLPIVMMRDILLKTIFRKNVEMVSDLAQALCLPIQVTQEMVDQARGQRLLEATGTLSATSGNEMGYQLTDAGKARALDALAQSEYFGAMPVPLEVYREQVKRQS
;
A
#
# COMPACT_ATOMS: atom_id res chain seq x y z
N MET A 1 -1.84 -11.18 -34.83
CA MET A 1 -0.87 -11.38 -33.74
C MET A 1 -1.60 -12.10 -32.62
N ASN A 2 -1.38 -13.41 -32.44
CA ASN A 2 -1.98 -14.17 -31.35
C ASN A 2 -1.10 -13.99 -30.11
N ALA A 3 -1.63 -13.33 -29.07
CA ALA A 3 -0.98 -13.34 -27.76
C ALA A 3 -0.98 -14.79 -27.24
N PRO A 4 0.15 -15.30 -26.69
CA PRO A 4 0.14 -16.61 -26.07
C PRO A 4 -0.82 -16.60 -24.88
N THR A 5 -1.85 -17.44 -24.95
CA THR A 5 -2.79 -17.67 -23.85
C THR A 5 -2.03 -18.34 -22.72
N SER A 6 -1.49 -17.55 -21.78
CA SER A 6 -0.96 -18.08 -20.53
C SER A 6 -2.10 -18.78 -19.81
N THR A 7 -2.10 -20.11 -19.79
CA THR A 7 -3.07 -20.95 -19.07
C THR A 7 -2.93 -20.82 -17.55
N VAL A 8 -1.95 -20.04 -17.08
CA VAL A 8 -1.70 -19.87 -15.66
C VAL A 8 -2.45 -18.68 -15.12
N LEU A 9 -3.46 -18.98 -14.31
CA LEU A 9 -4.24 -17.98 -13.57
C LEU A 9 -3.31 -17.23 -12.60
N ALA A 10 -3.34 -15.89 -12.67
CA ALA A 10 -2.70 -15.05 -11.66
C ALA A 10 -3.31 -15.35 -10.27
N PRO A 11 -2.54 -15.20 -9.18
CA PRO A 11 -3.10 -15.38 -7.86
C PRO A 11 -4.20 -14.32 -7.65
N PRO A 12 -5.30 -14.67 -6.96
CA PRO A 12 -6.33 -13.69 -6.66
C PRO A 12 -5.73 -12.56 -5.81
N PRO A 13 -6.12 -11.30 -6.05
CA PRO A 13 -5.64 -10.20 -5.23
C PRO A 13 -6.11 -10.37 -3.78
N PRO A 14 -5.34 -9.86 -2.80
CA PRO A 14 -5.74 -9.86 -1.40
C PRO A 14 -7.03 -9.06 -1.22
N LYS A 15 -7.93 -9.53 -0.37
CA LYS A 15 -9.19 -8.84 -0.06
C LYS A 15 -9.11 -8.08 1.25
N ARG A 16 -8.24 -8.53 2.15
CA ARG A 16 -8.03 -8.00 3.50
C ARG A 16 -6.54 -7.87 3.79
N LEU A 17 -6.19 -7.06 4.79
CA LEU A 17 -4.78 -6.93 5.19
C LEU A 17 -4.14 -8.22 5.68
N GLU A 18 -4.91 -9.07 6.35
CA GLU A 18 -4.46 -10.39 6.81
C GLU A 18 -4.06 -11.32 5.65
N ASP A 19 -4.64 -11.15 4.47
CA ASP A 19 -4.32 -11.94 3.27
C ASP A 19 -2.91 -11.65 2.73
N MET A 20 -2.34 -10.49 3.09
CA MET A 20 -1.00 -10.10 2.67
C MET A 20 0.08 -11.03 3.24
N LYS A 21 -0.20 -11.68 4.38
CA LYS A 21 0.77 -12.52 5.11
C LYS A 21 2.10 -11.81 5.38
N LEU A 22 2.06 -10.48 5.53
CA LEU A 22 3.19 -9.63 5.90
C LEU A 22 3.02 -9.11 7.32
N PRO A 23 4.12 -8.81 8.04
CA PRO A 23 4.04 -8.12 9.32
C PRO A 23 3.34 -6.75 9.16
N ILE A 24 2.30 -6.51 9.95
CA ILE A 24 1.50 -5.26 9.92
C ILE A 24 2.37 -4.02 10.11
N VAL A 25 3.38 -4.10 10.99
CA VAL A 25 4.35 -3.01 11.23
C VAL A 25 5.12 -2.65 9.97
N MET A 26 5.58 -3.65 9.20
CA MET A 26 6.31 -3.43 7.95
C MET A 26 5.40 -2.77 6.91
N MET A 27 4.17 -3.24 6.75
CA MET A 27 3.23 -2.66 5.81
C MET A 27 2.90 -1.21 6.17
N ARG A 28 2.63 -0.93 7.44
CA ARG A 28 2.41 0.44 7.93
C ARG A 28 3.62 1.32 7.62
N ASP A 29 4.82 0.86 7.94
CA ASP A 29 6.03 1.65 7.70
C ASP A 29 6.23 1.90 6.19
N ILE A 30 5.97 0.92 5.31
CA ILE A 30 6.00 1.13 3.84
C ILE A 30 4.95 2.16 3.41
N LEU A 31 3.72 2.11 3.94
CA LEU A 31 2.69 3.12 3.67
C LEU A 31 3.16 4.54 4.03
N LEU A 32 3.63 4.74 5.27
CA LEU A 32 4.07 6.06 5.73
C LEU A 32 5.26 6.58 4.92
N LYS A 33 6.23 5.71 4.64
CA LYS A 33 7.38 6.05 3.78
C LYS A 33 6.95 6.42 2.37
N THR A 34 5.93 5.75 1.83
CA THR A 34 5.42 6.02 0.48
C THR A 34 4.73 7.37 0.41
N ILE A 35 3.86 7.69 1.38
CA ILE A 35 3.24 9.03 1.50
C ILE A 35 4.34 10.09 1.60
N PHE A 36 5.32 9.88 2.48
CA PHE A 36 6.42 10.82 2.71
C PHE A 36 7.28 11.07 1.46
N ARG A 37 7.71 10.01 0.75
CA ARG A 37 8.61 10.12 -0.40
C ARG A 37 7.92 10.53 -1.70
N LYS A 38 6.65 10.13 -1.91
CA LYS A 38 5.91 10.41 -3.15
C LYS A 38 4.96 11.61 -3.07
N ASN A 39 4.75 12.16 -1.87
CA ASN A 39 3.80 13.25 -1.62
C ASN A 39 2.39 12.96 -2.18
N VAL A 40 1.91 11.73 -1.94
CA VAL A 40 0.59 11.26 -2.37
C VAL A 40 -0.40 11.32 -1.22
N GLU A 41 -1.59 11.86 -1.49
CA GLU A 41 -2.61 12.08 -0.47
C GLU A 41 -3.88 11.23 -0.68
N MET A 42 -4.19 10.89 -1.93
CA MET A 42 -5.39 10.14 -2.29
C MET A 42 -5.18 8.63 -2.12
N VAL A 43 -6.21 7.92 -1.69
CA VAL A 43 -6.14 6.46 -1.48
C VAL A 43 -5.98 5.72 -2.79
N SER A 44 -6.58 6.21 -3.87
CA SER A 44 -6.42 5.71 -5.23
C SER A 44 -4.96 5.75 -5.70
N ASP A 45 -4.29 6.90 -5.54
CA ASP A 45 -2.87 7.08 -5.87
C ASP A 45 -1.97 6.22 -4.97
N LEU A 46 -2.32 6.12 -3.68
CA LEU A 46 -1.63 5.23 -2.75
C LEU A 46 -1.75 3.76 -3.16
N ALA A 47 -2.95 3.30 -3.55
CA ALA A 47 -3.17 1.92 -3.97
C ALA A 47 -2.28 1.59 -5.18
N GLN A 48 -2.21 2.51 -6.15
CA GLN A 48 -1.33 2.37 -7.31
C GLN A 48 0.14 2.32 -6.89
N ALA A 49 0.57 3.23 -6.02
CA ALA A 49 1.95 3.32 -5.56
C ALA A 49 2.40 2.10 -4.74
N LEU A 50 1.48 1.49 -4.00
CA LEU A 50 1.68 0.30 -3.17
C LEU A 50 1.42 -1.00 -3.93
N CYS A 51 0.90 -0.93 -5.16
CA CYS A 51 0.45 -2.08 -5.94
C CYS A 51 -0.58 -2.95 -5.20
N LEU A 52 -1.52 -2.30 -4.50
CA LEU A 52 -2.57 -2.94 -3.72
C LEU A 52 -3.97 -2.56 -4.23
N PRO A 53 -4.98 -3.40 -3.97
CA PRO A 53 -6.37 -2.99 -4.12
C PRO A 53 -6.71 -1.78 -3.24
N ILE A 54 -7.59 -0.90 -3.73
CA ILE A 54 -8.03 0.31 -3.01
C ILE A 54 -8.61 -0.05 -1.63
N GLN A 55 -9.40 -1.12 -1.54
CA GLN A 55 -10.02 -1.55 -0.27
C GLN A 55 -8.99 -1.92 0.80
N VAL A 56 -7.94 -2.66 0.43
CA VAL A 56 -6.85 -3.03 1.34
C VAL A 56 -6.06 -1.79 1.74
N THR A 57 -5.81 -0.88 0.79
CA THR A 57 -5.12 0.39 1.05
C THR A 57 -5.91 1.28 2.02
N GLN A 58 -7.23 1.37 1.86
CA GLN A 58 -8.12 2.08 2.77
C GLN A 58 -8.06 1.50 4.20
N GLU A 59 -8.09 0.16 4.33
CA GLU A 59 -7.95 -0.51 5.64
C GLU A 59 -6.63 -0.13 6.33
N MET A 60 -5.53 0.02 5.58
CA MET A 60 -4.24 0.47 6.13
C MET A 60 -4.27 1.93 6.57
N VAL A 61 -4.88 2.79 5.76
CA VAL A 61 -5.04 4.22 6.08
C VAL A 61 -5.86 4.36 7.36
N ASP A 62 -6.96 3.62 7.51
CA ASP A 62 -7.80 3.66 8.70
C ASP A 62 -7.05 3.19 9.95
N GLN A 63 -6.25 2.12 9.86
CA GLN A 63 -5.39 1.69 10.97
C GLN A 63 -4.34 2.75 11.34
N ALA A 64 -3.70 3.39 10.36
CA ALA A 64 -2.72 4.44 10.61
C ALA A 64 -3.35 5.71 11.20
N ARG A 65 -4.59 6.04 10.81
CA ARG A 65 -5.39 7.11 11.44
C ARG A 65 -5.77 6.79 12.87
N GLY A 66 -6.20 5.56 13.14
CA GLY A 66 -6.44 5.08 14.51
C GLY A 66 -5.21 5.21 15.41
N GLN A 67 -4.02 5.06 14.84
CA GLN A 67 -2.72 5.28 15.50
C GLN A 67 -2.25 6.75 15.51
N ARG A 68 -3.05 7.69 14.98
CA ARG A 68 -2.73 9.13 14.86
C ARG A 68 -1.48 9.42 14.02
N LEU A 69 -1.15 8.55 13.07
CA LEU A 69 -0.03 8.72 12.14
C LEU A 69 -0.47 9.43 10.86
N LEU A 70 -1.76 9.35 10.54
CA LEU A 70 -2.40 10.06 9.43
C LEU A 70 -3.58 10.89 9.93
N GLU A 71 -3.85 11.98 9.23
CA GLU A 71 -5.03 12.82 9.41
C GLU A 71 -5.71 13.10 8.05
N ALA A 72 -7.01 13.33 8.09
CA ALA A 72 -7.78 13.62 6.89
C ALA A 72 -7.62 15.10 6.53
N THR A 73 -7.29 15.41 5.28
CA THR A 73 -7.15 16.79 4.79
C THR A 73 -8.47 17.38 4.29
N GLY A 74 -9.54 16.57 4.19
CA GLY A 74 -10.82 16.97 3.61
C GLY A 74 -10.90 16.68 2.10
N THR A 75 -12.03 16.98 1.48
CA THR A 75 -12.19 16.90 0.01
C THR A 75 -11.63 18.17 -0.62
N LEU A 76 -10.32 18.35 -0.58
CA LEU A 76 -9.65 19.60 -0.96
C LEU A 76 -9.22 19.57 -2.44
N SER A 77 -10.19 19.64 -3.34
CA SER A 77 -10.14 20.36 -4.62
C SER A 77 -11.40 20.09 -5.45
N ALA A 78 -11.86 21.10 -6.20
CA ALA A 78 -12.96 20.97 -7.16
C ALA A 78 -12.62 20.07 -8.37
N THR A 79 -11.37 19.59 -8.46
CA THR A 79 -10.79 18.82 -9.55
C THR A 79 -10.38 17.40 -9.16
N SER A 80 -10.13 17.15 -7.87
CA SER A 80 -10.03 15.81 -7.30
C SER A 80 -11.44 15.33 -7.02
N GLY A 81 -11.80 14.10 -7.38
CA GLY A 81 -13.15 13.56 -7.19
C GLY A 81 -13.64 13.62 -5.75
N ASN A 82 -14.78 12.99 -5.47
CA ASN A 82 -15.38 12.89 -4.13
C ASN A 82 -14.56 12.02 -3.15
N GLU A 83 -13.23 11.95 -3.32
CA GLU A 83 -12.27 11.17 -2.55
C GLU A 83 -11.67 12.03 -1.42
N MET A 84 -11.48 11.42 -0.26
CA MET A 84 -10.89 12.05 0.92
C MET A 84 -9.35 11.97 0.84
N GLY A 85 -8.67 13.11 0.97
CA GLY A 85 -7.21 13.15 1.08
C GLY A 85 -6.72 12.85 2.50
N TYR A 86 -5.50 12.32 2.61
CA TYR A 86 -4.82 12.02 3.86
C TYR A 86 -3.37 12.50 3.84
N GLN A 87 -2.93 13.05 4.97
CA GLN A 87 -1.54 13.48 5.15
C GLN A 87 -0.93 12.90 6.43
N LEU A 88 0.40 12.90 6.50
CA LEU A 88 1.13 12.51 7.70
C LEU A 88 1.00 13.58 8.78
N THR A 89 0.63 13.15 9.98
CA THR A 89 0.82 13.95 11.20
C THR A 89 2.31 14.10 11.51
N ASP A 90 2.68 14.95 12.47
CA ASP A 90 4.08 15.05 12.91
C ASP A 90 4.61 13.71 13.46
N ALA A 91 3.77 12.96 14.17
CA ALA A 91 4.10 11.61 14.63
C ALA A 91 4.28 10.63 13.44
N GLY A 92 3.45 10.75 12.41
CA GLY A 92 3.57 9.99 11.17
C GLY A 92 4.87 10.29 10.42
N LYS A 93 5.23 11.58 10.30
CA LYS A 93 6.48 12.03 9.67
C LYS A 93 7.71 11.51 10.43
N ALA A 94 7.72 11.65 11.76
CA ALA A 94 8.80 11.14 12.60
C ALA A 94 8.96 9.62 12.42
N ARG A 95 7.85 8.87 12.43
CA ARG A 95 7.88 7.41 12.20
C ARG A 95 8.39 7.04 10.81
N ALA A 96 7.99 7.78 9.78
CA ALA A 96 8.44 7.55 8.41
C ALA A 96 9.97 7.75 8.28
N LEU A 97 10.51 8.81 8.90
CA LEU A 97 11.94 9.11 8.92
C LEU A 97 12.74 8.01 9.66
N ASP A 98 12.27 7.58 10.84
CA ASP A 98 12.89 6.47 11.58
C ASP A 98 12.90 5.17 10.76
N ALA A 99 11.80 4.86 10.09
CA ALA A 99 11.70 3.67 9.25
C ALA A 99 12.59 3.77 7.99
N LEU A 100 12.75 4.97 7.42
CA LEU A 100 13.66 5.22 6.30
C LEU A 100 15.13 5.02 6.69
N ALA A 101 15.50 5.42 7.91
CA ALA A 101 16.85 5.21 8.43
C ALA A 101 17.22 3.73 8.55
N GLN A 102 16.23 2.85 8.76
CA GLN A 102 16.44 1.39 8.80
C GLN A 102 16.41 0.75 7.41
N SER A 103 15.54 1.24 6.52
CA SER A 103 15.40 0.74 5.16
C SER A 103 14.78 1.78 4.25
N GLU A 104 15.46 2.08 3.15
CA GLU A 104 14.95 3.00 2.13
C GLU A 104 13.88 2.39 1.22
N TYR A 105 13.46 1.15 1.43
CA TYR A 105 12.41 0.52 0.61
C TYR A 105 11.03 1.17 0.86
N PHE A 106 10.40 1.68 -0.19
CA PHE A 106 9.02 2.21 -0.18
C PHE A 106 8.33 1.93 -1.53
N GLY A 107 7.02 2.16 -1.60
CA GLY A 107 6.21 1.87 -2.79
C GLY A 107 5.57 0.50 -2.72
N ALA A 108 5.72 -0.31 -3.77
CA ALA A 108 5.03 -1.58 -3.93
C ALA A 108 5.17 -2.47 -2.67
N MET A 109 4.10 -3.14 -2.26
CA MET A 109 4.19 -4.09 -1.16
C MET A 109 4.96 -5.35 -1.57
N PRO A 110 5.87 -5.84 -0.71
CA PRO A 110 6.61 -7.05 -0.99
C PRO A 110 5.67 -8.26 -0.95
N VAL A 111 5.99 -9.29 -1.74
CA VAL A 111 5.26 -10.57 -1.71
C VAL A 111 6.09 -11.58 -0.90
N PRO A 112 5.50 -12.28 0.11
CA PRO A 112 6.21 -13.32 0.82
C PRO A 112 6.75 -14.40 -0.12
N LEU A 113 8.00 -14.84 0.11
CA LEU A 113 8.67 -15.78 -0.78
C LEU A 113 7.92 -17.12 -0.91
N GLU A 114 7.27 -17.59 0.16
CA GLU A 114 6.45 -18.80 0.14
C GLU A 114 5.27 -18.68 -0.83
N VAL A 115 4.54 -17.56 -0.77
CA VAL A 115 3.41 -17.26 -1.69
C VAL A 115 3.90 -17.17 -3.13
N TYR A 116 5.06 -16.53 -3.35
CA TYR A 116 5.66 -16.47 -4.68
C TYR A 116 6.03 -17.85 -5.21
N ARG A 117 6.63 -18.72 -4.38
CA ARG A 117 7.00 -20.10 -4.76
C ARG A 117 5.80 -20.95 -5.13
N GLU A 118 4.67 -20.81 -4.42
CA GLU A 118 3.43 -21.48 -4.78
C GLU A 118 2.95 -21.08 -6.17
N GLN A 119 3.03 -19.80 -6.51
CA GLN A 119 2.64 -19.32 -7.84
C GLN A 119 3.56 -19.81 -8.94
N VAL A 120 4.89 -19.80 -8.73
CA VAL A 120 5.86 -20.32 -9.71
C VAL A 120 5.64 -21.81 -9.97
N LYS A 121 5.32 -22.60 -8.94
CA LYS A 121 4.97 -24.03 -9.11
C LYS A 121 3.72 -24.26 -9.95
N ARG A 122 2.74 -23.36 -9.91
CA ARG A 122 1.54 -23.42 -10.76
C ARG A 122 1.82 -23.01 -12.20
N GLN A 123 2.92 -22.31 -12.43
CA GLN A 123 3.37 -21.78 -13.73
C GLN A 123 4.36 -22.69 -14.47
N SER A 124 4.90 -23.69 -13.79
CA SER A 124 5.88 -24.66 -14.33
C SER A 124 5.16 -25.94 -14.75
#